data_AF-A0A7Y5BUT7-F1
#
_entry.id   AF-A0A7Y5BUT7-F1
#
_cell.length_a   1.000
_cell.length_b   1.000
_cell.length_c   1.000
_cell.angle_alpha   90.00
_cell.angle_beta   90.00
_cell.angle_gamma   90.00
#
_symmetry.space_group_name_H-M   'P 1'
#
loop_
_entity.id
_entity.type
_entity.pdbx_description
1 polymer ?
#
loop_
_entity_poly.entity_id
_entity_poly.type
_entity_poly.pdbx_seq_one_letter_code
_entity_poly.pdbx_strand_id
1 'polypeptide(L)'
;MAVQVLGNQNLSGVKIMKTISSPNQKPNLFFTLAISLAVLLFGIVIKSAFADTNTPVSEQVAKAESEISSEAPAPVNEVSLIPSDQKTSLADEQPSSPSSTSDENQPVPQVKSQVANGIEFTISNYSRVAYHFYVDVCYDLPGSGILDINEATLLYGPLRTSSFEFREISLQVATEVGQTGRRCANLDFNQITTSETSKTFTLIIGSLSLVLPAEGEECKEYLARGEAALAKQGITIQCDQGTEFGLFNYGIVSKPDAMSQEQADELLYKTIFGIIEGPWTFNGTVEK
;
A
#
# COMPACT_ATOMS: atom_id res chain seq x y z
N MET A 1 -35.87 -36.07 -29.89
CA MET A 1 -37.04 -35.27 -29.47
C MET A 1 -36.73 -33.82 -29.77
N ALA A 2 -37.49 -33.24 -30.69
CA ALA A 2 -37.37 -31.86 -31.13
C ALA A 2 -38.40 -31.01 -30.37
N VAL A 3 -38.00 -29.81 -29.93
CA VAL A 3 -38.93 -28.72 -29.67
C VAL A 3 -38.27 -27.44 -30.20
N GLN A 4 -38.75 -26.98 -31.35
CA GLN A 4 -38.66 -25.59 -31.77
C GLN A 4 -39.75 -24.80 -31.03
N VAL A 5 -39.41 -23.62 -30.53
CA VAL A 5 -40.37 -22.51 -30.38
C VAL A 5 -39.72 -21.28 -31.01
N LEU A 6 -40.39 -20.77 -32.04
CA LEU A 6 -40.14 -19.52 -32.75
C LEU A 6 -40.93 -18.39 -32.10
N GLY A 7 -40.38 -17.17 -32.20
CA GLY A 7 -41.15 -15.94 -32.31
C GLY A 7 -40.76 -14.87 -31.27
N ASN A 8 -40.84 -13.58 -31.55
CA ASN A 8 -41.02 -12.83 -32.80
C ASN A 8 -40.77 -11.34 -32.48
N GLN A 9 -40.06 -10.65 -33.36
CA GLN A 9 -40.25 -9.26 -33.84
C GLN A 9 -40.53 -8.05 -32.90
N ASN A 10 -39.78 -6.98 -33.23
CA ASN A 10 -40.17 -5.56 -33.41
C ASN A 10 -40.14 -4.54 -32.26
N LEU A 11 -39.09 -3.69 -32.33
CA LEU A 11 -39.11 -2.24 -32.63
C LEU A 11 -40.31 -1.38 -32.18
N SER A 12 -40.04 -0.49 -31.22
CA SER A 12 -40.43 0.94 -31.17
C SER A 12 -39.68 1.53 -29.96
N GLY A 13 -38.78 2.51 -30.10
CA GLY A 13 -39.08 3.87 -30.56
C GLY A 13 -39.72 4.66 -29.42
N VAL A 14 -38.94 5.56 -28.77
CA VAL A 14 -39.33 6.90 -28.28
C VAL A 14 -38.35 7.41 -27.19
N LYS A 15 -37.81 8.62 -27.46
CA LYS A 15 -37.12 9.59 -26.58
C LYS A 15 -37.74 9.69 -25.19
N ILE A 16 -36.99 10.04 -24.13
CA ILE A 16 -36.96 11.39 -23.48
C ILE A 16 -35.69 11.51 -22.60
N MET A 17 -35.01 12.66 -22.69
CA MET A 17 -34.05 13.19 -21.72
C MET A 17 -34.57 13.13 -20.27
N LYS A 18 -33.68 12.86 -19.31
CA LYS A 18 -33.79 13.52 -18.00
C LYS A 18 -32.42 13.79 -17.40
N THR A 19 -31.89 14.95 -17.76
CA THR A 19 -30.88 15.69 -17.00
C THR A 19 -31.41 15.90 -15.59
N ILE A 20 -30.81 15.26 -14.59
CA ILE A 20 -31.04 15.61 -13.19
C ILE A 20 -30.10 16.76 -12.88
N SER A 21 -30.53 17.96 -13.27
CA SER A 21 -30.04 19.21 -12.72
C SER A 21 -30.52 19.28 -11.27
N SER A 22 -29.61 19.15 -10.31
CA SER A 22 -29.91 19.42 -8.90
C SER A 22 -30.26 20.91 -8.73
N PRO A 23 -31.48 21.28 -8.30
CA PRO A 23 -31.82 22.66 -8.00
C PRO A 23 -31.59 22.93 -6.50
N ASN A 24 -31.03 24.10 -6.21
CA ASN A 24 -30.81 24.67 -4.87
C ASN A 24 -29.58 24.20 -4.09
N GLN A 25 -28.42 24.69 -4.53
CA GLN A 25 -27.48 25.25 -3.57
C GLN A 25 -27.04 26.63 -4.07
N LYS A 26 -27.71 27.68 -3.57
CA LYS A 26 -27.22 29.05 -3.78
C LYS A 26 -25.88 29.17 -3.06
N PRO A 27 -24.77 29.50 -3.75
CA PRO A 27 -23.54 29.84 -3.07
C PRO A 27 -23.80 31.13 -2.29
N ASN A 28 -23.63 31.06 -0.98
CA ASN A 28 -23.82 32.18 -0.07
C ASN A 28 -22.68 33.19 -0.30
N LEU A 29 -22.87 34.09 -1.26
CA LEU A 29 -21.87 35.07 -1.75
C LEU A 29 -21.40 36.07 -0.68
N PHE A 30 -21.96 36.02 0.52
CA PHE A 30 -21.62 36.88 1.65
C PHE A 30 -20.48 36.35 2.53
N PHE A 31 -20.13 35.06 2.48
CA PHE A 31 -19.09 34.50 3.35
C PHE A 31 -17.66 34.65 2.80
N THR A 32 -17.48 34.76 1.48
CA THR A 32 -16.15 34.94 0.87
C THR A 32 -15.62 36.37 0.93
N LEU A 33 -16.49 37.37 1.15
CA LEU A 33 -16.08 38.78 1.25
C LEU A 33 -15.60 39.18 2.66
N ALA A 34 -16.00 38.46 3.71
CA ALA A 34 -15.57 38.77 5.08
C ALA A 34 -14.13 38.32 5.39
N ILE A 35 -13.66 37.23 4.78
CA ILE A 35 -12.31 36.70 5.01
C ILE A 35 -11.24 37.54 4.28
N SER A 36 -11.56 38.08 3.11
CA SER A 36 -10.64 38.96 2.35
C SER A 36 -10.41 40.31 3.04
N LEU A 37 -11.37 40.81 3.83
CA LEU A 37 -11.22 42.08 4.55
C LEU A 37 -10.40 41.94 5.86
N ALA A 38 -10.40 40.76 6.49
CA ALA A 38 -9.60 40.49 7.69
C ALA A 38 -8.09 40.36 7.39
N VAL A 39 -7.73 39.81 6.22
CA VAL A 39 -6.31 39.71 5.79
C VAL A 39 -5.73 41.07 5.40
N LEU A 40 -6.56 41.99 4.86
CA LEU A 40 -6.13 43.35 4.54
C LEU A 40 -5.94 44.26 5.77
N LEU A 41 -6.60 43.97 6.90
CA LEU A 41 -6.47 44.77 8.13
C LEU A 41 -5.34 44.30 9.07
N PHE A 42 -4.85 43.05 8.94
CA PHE A 42 -3.68 42.57 9.68
C PHE A 42 -2.34 42.71 8.93
N GLY A 43 -2.37 43.13 7.66
CA GLY A 43 -1.17 43.30 6.82
C GLY A 43 -0.41 44.63 6.95
N ILE A 44 -0.72 45.48 7.95
CA ILE A 44 -0.11 46.81 8.09
C ILE A 44 0.62 47.00 9.43
N VAL A 45 1.46 46.05 9.89
CA VAL A 45 2.49 46.37 10.91
C VAL A 45 3.73 45.47 10.83
N ILE A 46 4.34 45.24 9.66
CA ILE A 46 5.78 44.87 9.61
C ILE A 46 6.42 45.53 8.37
N LYS A 47 6.76 46.81 8.49
CA LYS A 47 7.71 47.49 7.61
C LYS A 47 8.96 47.76 8.43
N SER A 48 10.01 46.94 8.24
CA SER A 48 11.39 47.42 8.31
C SER A 48 12.39 46.33 7.94
N ALA A 49 13.15 46.63 6.89
CA ALA A 49 14.50 46.16 6.59
C ALA A 49 14.66 44.74 6.01
N PHE A 50 14.44 44.61 4.70
CA PHE A 50 15.41 43.91 3.85
C PHE A 50 15.64 44.72 2.58
N ALA A 51 16.88 45.18 2.46
CA ALA A 51 17.40 45.93 1.35
C ALA A 51 17.72 44.99 0.18
N ASP A 52 17.27 45.40 -0.99
CA ASP A 52 17.92 45.32 -2.31
C ASP A 52 19.00 44.25 -2.52
N THR A 53 18.66 43.22 -3.31
CA THR A 53 19.56 42.76 -4.38
C THR A 53 18.75 42.15 -5.53
N ASN A 54 18.36 43.01 -6.47
CA ASN A 54 17.87 42.58 -7.79
C ASN A 54 19.04 42.09 -8.63
N THR A 55 19.02 40.82 -9.05
CA THR A 55 19.83 40.34 -10.19
C THR A 55 18.90 39.69 -11.21
N PRO A 56 18.80 40.21 -12.44
CA PRO A 56 18.09 39.56 -13.53
C PRO A 56 19.03 38.57 -14.23
N VAL A 57 18.68 37.29 -14.26
CA VAL A 57 19.31 36.27 -15.11
C VAL A 57 18.24 35.81 -16.09
N SER A 58 18.20 36.43 -17.27
CA SER A 58 18.66 35.86 -18.55
C SER A 58 17.96 34.56 -18.94
N GLU A 59 16.88 34.78 -19.68
CA GLU A 59 16.31 33.98 -20.75
C GLU A 59 17.40 33.54 -21.75
N GLN A 60 17.64 32.23 -21.90
CA GLN A 60 18.23 31.63 -23.09
C GLN A 60 17.65 30.24 -23.38
N VAL A 61 16.79 30.21 -24.41
CA VAL A 61 16.83 29.36 -25.61
C VAL A 61 17.83 28.20 -25.63
N ALA A 62 17.32 26.97 -25.77
CA ALA A 62 17.79 25.92 -26.69
C ALA A 62 16.90 24.68 -26.46
N LYS A 63 15.85 24.43 -27.26
CA LYS A 63 15.88 23.71 -28.54
C LYS A 63 16.93 22.59 -28.60
N ALA A 64 16.52 21.39 -28.21
CA ALA A 64 17.16 20.14 -28.58
C ALA A 64 16.10 19.19 -29.14
N GLU A 65 15.95 19.22 -30.46
CA GLU A 65 15.47 18.08 -31.25
C GLU A 65 16.60 17.05 -31.24
N SER A 66 16.31 15.80 -30.84
CA SER A 66 17.18 14.67 -31.10
C SER A 66 16.32 13.45 -31.39
N GLU A 67 16.26 13.15 -32.68
CA GLU A 67 15.81 11.89 -33.25
C GLU A 67 16.59 10.71 -32.66
N ILE A 68 15.88 9.67 -32.18
CA ILE A 68 16.40 8.31 -32.05
C ILE A 68 15.23 7.40 -32.45
N SER A 69 15.16 7.06 -33.74
CA SER A 69 15.62 5.79 -34.31
C SER A 69 14.76 4.59 -33.86
N SER A 70 13.79 4.26 -34.71
CA SER A 70 13.01 3.03 -34.62
C SER A 70 13.87 1.84 -35.07
N GLU A 71 14.30 1.02 -34.11
CA GLU A 71 14.91 -0.28 -34.41
C GLU A 71 13.82 -1.36 -34.43
N ALA A 72 13.70 -2.05 -35.56
CA ALA A 72 12.75 -3.14 -35.76
C ALA A 72 13.21 -4.40 -34.99
N PRO A 73 12.30 -5.16 -34.37
CA PRO A 73 12.65 -6.40 -33.69
C PRO A 73 13.03 -7.50 -34.69
N ALA A 74 14.14 -8.18 -34.40
CA ALA A 74 14.61 -9.37 -35.10
C ALA A 74 13.64 -10.58 -34.94
N PRO A 75 13.63 -11.53 -35.89
CA PRO A 75 12.76 -12.70 -35.84
C PRO A 75 13.12 -13.66 -34.70
N VAL A 76 12.07 -14.12 -34.01
CA VAL A 76 12.09 -15.11 -32.94
C VAL A 76 12.52 -16.47 -33.49
N ASN A 77 13.61 -17.01 -32.96
CA ASN A 77 14.04 -18.39 -33.22
C ASN A 77 13.20 -19.37 -32.39
N GLU A 78 12.57 -20.29 -33.11
CA GLU A 78 11.81 -21.45 -32.68
C GLU A 78 12.72 -22.42 -31.89
N VAL A 79 12.48 -22.58 -30.59
CA VAL A 79 13.14 -23.59 -29.77
C VAL A 79 12.27 -24.84 -29.71
N SER A 80 12.86 -25.89 -30.27
CA SER A 80 12.38 -27.27 -30.39
C SER A 80 11.96 -27.89 -29.05
N LEU A 81 10.79 -28.52 -29.07
CA LEU A 81 10.31 -29.46 -28.06
C LEU A 81 11.24 -30.68 -27.99
N ILE A 82 11.70 -31.04 -26.79
CA ILE A 82 12.18 -32.40 -26.48
C ILE A 82 11.34 -32.92 -25.31
N PRO A 83 10.55 -33.99 -25.52
CA PRO A 83 10.02 -34.80 -24.45
C PRO A 83 11.00 -35.93 -24.11
N SER A 84 11.20 -36.23 -22.83
CA SER A 84 11.21 -37.62 -22.34
C SER A 84 11.56 -37.71 -20.87
N ASP A 85 10.58 -38.23 -20.14
CA ASP A 85 10.72 -39.28 -19.12
C ASP A 85 12.14 -39.76 -18.80
N GLN A 86 12.57 -39.55 -17.56
CA GLN A 86 13.45 -40.51 -16.91
C GLN A 86 13.20 -40.59 -15.40
N LYS A 87 12.29 -41.49 -15.06
CA LYS A 87 12.14 -42.09 -13.74
C LYS A 87 13.40 -42.90 -13.42
N THR A 88 14.27 -42.35 -12.58
CA THR A 88 15.39 -43.09 -11.98
C THR A 88 15.14 -43.19 -10.48
N SER A 89 14.76 -44.40 -10.06
CA SER A 89 14.78 -44.87 -8.68
C SER A 89 16.15 -45.51 -8.45
N LEU A 90 16.92 -44.97 -7.51
CA LEU A 90 18.10 -45.64 -6.95
C LEU A 90 18.04 -45.48 -5.43
N ALA A 91 17.96 -46.63 -4.79
CA ALA A 91 18.08 -46.83 -3.36
C ALA A 91 19.56 -46.80 -2.94
N ASP A 92 19.75 -46.54 -1.65
CA ASP A 92 20.90 -46.86 -0.81
C ASP A 92 22.27 -46.27 -1.16
N GLU A 93 22.62 -45.20 -0.45
CA GLU A 93 23.77 -45.21 0.47
C GLU A 93 23.58 -44.10 1.50
N GLN A 94 23.50 -44.47 2.77
CA GLN A 94 23.47 -43.53 3.91
C GLN A 94 24.91 -43.30 4.38
N PRO A 95 25.54 -42.16 4.10
CA PRO A 95 26.83 -41.82 4.67
C PRO A 95 26.62 -41.51 6.16
N SER A 96 27.33 -42.21 7.02
CA SER A 96 27.42 -41.88 8.45
C SER A 96 27.89 -40.44 8.62
N SER A 97 26.99 -39.59 9.11
CA SER A 97 27.27 -38.18 9.42
C SER A 97 28.43 -38.06 10.41
N PRO A 98 29.46 -37.23 10.13
CA PRO A 98 30.42 -36.84 11.14
C PRO A 98 29.70 -36.06 12.24
N SER A 99 29.96 -36.42 13.50
CA SER A 99 29.49 -35.67 14.67
C SER A 99 30.02 -34.24 14.61
N SER A 100 29.16 -33.32 14.19
CA SER A 100 29.41 -31.88 14.26
C SER A 100 29.63 -31.49 15.72
N THR A 101 30.83 -31.02 16.00
CA THR A 101 31.22 -30.43 17.27
C THR A 101 30.44 -29.12 17.41
N SER A 102 29.51 -29.08 18.35
CA SER A 102 28.68 -27.92 18.64
C SER A 102 29.56 -26.78 19.16
N ASP A 103 29.77 -25.75 18.35
CA ASP A 103 30.27 -24.45 18.82
C ASP A 103 29.19 -23.80 19.70
N GLU A 104 29.23 -24.10 20.98
CA GLU A 104 28.30 -23.68 22.05
C GLU A 104 28.53 -22.22 22.48
N ASN A 105 28.68 -21.30 21.53
CA ASN A 105 28.87 -19.88 21.88
C ASN A 105 28.26 -18.87 20.91
N GLN A 106 27.35 -19.31 20.04
CA GLN A 106 26.64 -18.38 19.18
C GLN A 106 25.49 -17.73 19.98
N PRO A 107 25.43 -16.39 20.10
CA PRO A 107 24.36 -15.71 20.82
C PRO A 107 23.01 -16.06 20.21
N VAL A 108 22.08 -16.53 21.04
CA VAL A 108 20.72 -16.87 20.64
C VAL A 108 20.02 -15.58 20.17
N PRO A 109 19.49 -15.52 18.94
CA PRO A 109 18.81 -14.34 18.44
C PRO A 109 17.61 -14.01 19.35
N GLN A 110 17.55 -12.78 19.86
CA GLN A 110 16.45 -12.33 20.71
C GLN A 110 15.19 -12.11 19.87
N VAL A 111 14.33 -13.13 19.80
CA VAL A 111 13.00 -13.05 19.19
C VAL A 111 12.00 -12.50 20.19
N LYS A 112 11.17 -11.53 19.78
CA LYS A 112 10.05 -11.00 20.58
C LYS A 112 8.76 -11.14 19.79
N SER A 113 7.67 -11.54 20.45
CA SER A 113 6.37 -11.74 19.82
C SER A 113 5.27 -10.89 20.48
N GLN A 114 4.29 -10.45 19.69
CA GLN A 114 3.04 -9.85 20.15
C GLN A 114 1.88 -10.25 19.25
N VAL A 115 0.70 -10.44 19.85
CA VAL A 115 -0.54 -10.71 19.12
C VAL A 115 -1.51 -9.56 19.34
N ALA A 116 -2.03 -9.02 18.25
CA ALA A 116 -3.13 -8.05 18.27
C ALA A 116 -4.02 -8.29 17.05
N ASN A 117 -5.34 -8.14 17.21
CA ASN A 117 -6.33 -8.35 16.15
C ASN A 117 -6.20 -9.70 15.41
N GLY A 118 -5.80 -10.74 16.14
CA GLY A 118 -5.63 -12.09 15.60
C GLY A 118 -4.38 -12.29 14.74
N ILE A 119 -3.48 -11.30 14.68
CA ILE A 119 -2.21 -11.38 13.94
C ILE A 119 -1.06 -11.40 14.95
N GLU A 120 -0.27 -12.46 14.88
CA GLU A 120 1.02 -12.54 15.57
C GLU A 120 2.08 -11.81 14.77
N PHE A 121 2.76 -10.86 15.41
CA PHE A 121 3.99 -10.24 14.94
C PHE A 121 5.15 -10.74 15.76
N THR A 122 6.27 -10.98 15.08
CA THR A 122 7.55 -11.30 15.68
C THR A 122 8.61 -10.37 15.15
N ILE A 123 9.56 -9.98 16.00
CA ILE A 123 10.74 -9.23 15.59
C ILE A 123 12.01 -9.97 15.96
N SER A 124 13.04 -9.82 15.13
CA SER A 124 14.37 -10.42 15.31
C SER A 124 15.45 -9.57 14.63
N ASN A 125 16.71 -9.96 14.80
CA ASN A 125 17.87 -9.43 14.07
C ASN A 125 17.95 -7.89 14.03
N TYR A 126 17.53 -7.21 15.09
CA TYR A 126 17.56 -5.76 15.13
C TYR A 126 18.97 -5.26 15.44
N SER A 127 19.42 -4.27 14.69
CA SER A 127 20.76 -3.69 14.84
C SER A 127 20.77 -2.24 14.39
N ARG A 128 21.76 -1.49 14.87
CA ARG A 128 22.06 -0.14 14.38
C ARG A 128 23.39 -0.18 13.65
N VAL A 129 23.42 0.31 12.41
CA VAL A 129 24.65 0.49 11.64
C VAL A 129 24.67 1.92 11.12
N ALA A 130 25.65 2.71 11.58
CA ALA A 130 25.75 4.14 11.27
C ALA A 130 24.43 4.90 11.55
N TYR A 131 23.80 5.44 10.50
CA TYR A 131 22.56 6.22 10.56
C TYR A 131 21.29 5.40 10.29
N HIS A 132 21.40 4.07 10.30
CA HIS A 132 20.31 3.14 10.01
C HIS A 132 20.01 2.26 11.21
N PHE A 133 18.73 1.95 11.41
CA PHE A 133 18.25 0.92 12.33
C PHE A 133 17.49 -0.13 11.53
N TYR A 134 18.02 -1.35 11.55
CA TYR A 134 17.46 -2.51 10.87
C TYR A 134 16.68 -3.35 11.86
N VAL A 135 15.56 -3.92 11.44
CA VAL A 135 14.82 -4.93 12.20
C VAL A 135 14.08 -5.87 11.26
N ASP A 136 14.22 -7.18 11.49
CA ASP A 136 13.40 -8.16 10.79
C ASP A 136 12.08 -8.29 11.52
N VAL A 137 11.00 -8.21 10.76
CA VAL A 137 9.63 -8.33 11.23
C VAL A 137 8.96 -9.44 10.45
N CYS A 138 8.36 -10.41 11.14
CA CYS A 138 7.52 -11.44 10.53
C CYS A 138 6.13 -11.43 11.15
N TYR A 139 5.09 -11.54 10.32
CA TYR A 139 3.71 -11.57 10.78
C TYR A 139 2.84 -12.52 9.97
N ASP A 140 1.77 -12.96 10.62
CA ASP A 140 0.80 -13.86 10.05
C ASP A 140 -0.14 -13.14 9.05
N LEU A 141 -0.48 -13.80 7.95
CA LEU A 141 -1.41 -13.31 6.94
C LEU A 141 -2.76 -14.03 7.07
N PRO A 142 -3.83 -13.36 7.56
CA PRO A 142 -5.15 -13.96 7.61
C PRO A 142 -5.74 -14.08 6.20
N GLY A 143 -5.93 -15.31 5.73
CA GLY A 143 -6.51 -15.60 4.42
C GLY A 143 -5.54 -15.42 3.25
N SER A 144 -6.08 -15.16 2.06
CA SER A 144 -5.31 -15.09 0.81
C SER A 144 -4.82 -13.69 0.43
N GLY A 145 -5.20 -12.66 1.20
CA GLY A 145 -4.79 -11.28 0.94
C GLY A 145 -3.33 -11.05 1.34
N ILE A 146 -2.57 -10.35 0.50
CA ILE A 146 -1.22 -9.91 0.85
C ILE A 146 -1.35 -8.57 1.59
N LEU A 147 -0.97 -8.57 2.87
CA LEU A 147 -0.91 -7.38 3.71
C LEU A 147 0.51 -6.84 3.76
N ASP A 148 0.64 -5.52 3.80
CA ASP A 148 1.89 -4.78 3.98
C ASP A 148 1.84 -3.88 5.21
N ILE A 149 3.01 -3.53 5.74
CA ILE A 149 3.15 -2.59 6.84
C ILE A 149 2.92 -1.18 6.29
N ASN A 150 1.75 -0.62 6.59
CA ASN A 150 1.36 0.72 6.15
C ASN A 150 1.91 1.80 7.08
N GLU A 151 1.97 1.51 8.39
CA GLU A 151 2.51 2.45 9.38
C GLU A 151 3.46 1.74 10.35
N ALA A 152 4.67 2.27 10.48
CA ALA A 152 5.62 1.88 11.52
C ALA A 152 6.32 3.12 12.08
N THR A 153 6.61 3.09 13.38
CA THR A 153 7.33 4.15 14.09
C THR A 153 8.42 3.53 14.96
N LEU A 154 9.62 4.06 14.86
CA LEU A 154 10.74 3.75 15.74
C LEU A 154 10.99 4.90 16.72
N LEU A 155 10.99 4.57 18.00
CA LEU A 155 11.54 5.40 19.07
C LEU A 155 12.92 4.86 19.44
N TYR A 156 13.97 5.64 19.23
CA TYR A 156 15.34 5.24 19.56
C TYR A 156 16.01 6.33 20.40
N GLY A 157 15.99 6.16 21.73
CA GLY A 157 16.32 7.25 22.65
C GLY A 157 15.31 8.41 22.54
N PRO A 158 15.77 9.66 22.36
CA PRO A 158 14.87 10.82 22.15
C PRO A 158 14.33 10.92 20.72
N LEU A 159 14.86 10.15 19.77
CA LEU A 159 14.46 10.21 18.37
C LEU A 159 13.17 9.45 18.15
N ARG A 160 12.27 10.04 17.36
CA ARG A 160 11.08 9.40 16.79
C ARG A 160 11.13 9.54 15.28
N THR A 161 11.04 8.43 14.56
CA THR A 161 10.93 8.43 13.08
C THR A 161 9.87 7.43 12.63
N SER A 162 9.14 7.77 11.57
CA SER A 162 8.21 6.89 10.88
C SER A 162 8.61 6.68 9.42
N SER A 163 9.78 7.21 9.03
CA SER A 163 10.36 7.01 7.70
C SER A 163 11.18 5.73 7.72
N PHE A 164 10.76 4.74 6.94
CA PHE A 164 11.47 3.48 6.78
C PHE A 164 11.40 3.00 5.33
N GLU A 165 12.39 2.21 4.94
CA GLU A 165 12.34 1.39 3.75
C GLU A 165 11.90 -0.02 4.13
N PHE A 166 11.10 -0.63 3.25
CA PHE A 166 10.61 -2.00 3.40
C PHE A 166 11.33 -2.90 2.40
N ARG A 167 11.92 -4.00 2.87
CA ARG A 167 12.53 -5.02 2.02
C ARG A 167 11.97 -6.39 2.37
N GLU A 168 11.29 -7.01 1.42
CA GLU A 168 10.76 -8.36 1.61
C GLU A 168 11.89 -9.38 1.80
N ILE A 169 11.76 -10.22 2.83
CA ILE A 169 12.64 -11.36 3.10
C ILE A 169 11.97 -12.65 2.61
N SER A 170 10.69 -12.84 2.95
CA SER A 170 9.90 -13.96 2.45
C SER A 170 8.40 -13.67 2.50
N LEU A 171 7.66 -14.30 1.59
CA LEU A 171 6.20 -14.26 1.53
C LEU A 171 5.67 -15.68 1.31
N GLN A 172 4.82 -16.13 2.23
CA GLN A 172 4.09 -17.39 2.17
C GLN A 172 2.61 -17.05 2.22
N VAL A 173 1.91 -17.14 1.10
CA VAL A 173 0.47 -16.89 1.04
C VAL A 173 -0.29 -18.17 1.38
N ALA A 174 -1.38 -18.07 2.13
CA ALA A 174 -2.26 -19.22 2.37
C ALA A 174 -2.84 -19.72 1.03
N THR A 175 -2.69 -21.02 0.74
CA THR A 175 -3.22 -21.62 -0.49
C THR A 175 -4.62 -22.20 -0.33
N GLU A 176 -5.04 -22.45 0.91
CA GLU A 176 -6.33 -23.08 1.23
C GLU A 176 -7.10 -22.27 2.28
N VAL A 177 -8.42 -22.44 2.29
CA VAL A 177 -9.31 -21.81 3.28
C VAL A 177 -8.95 -22.32 4.68
N GLY A 178 -8.69 -21.40 5.60
CA GLY A 178 -8.34 -21.71 6.99
C GLY A 178 -6.85 -21.90 7.24
N GLN A 179 -6.00 -21.84 6.22
CA GLN A 179 -4.57 -21.69 6.39
C GLN A 179 -4.20 -20.22 6.66
N THR A 180 -3.12 -20.03 7.41
CA THR A 180 -2.52 -18.73 7.70
C THR A 180 -1.22 -18.63 6.92
N GLY A 181 -1.07 -17.56 6.14
CA GLY A 181 0.20 -17.26 5.49
C GLY A 181 1.19 -16.62 6.47
N ARG A 182 2.41 -16.35 6.02
CA ARG A 182 3.40 -15.60 6.79
C ARG A 182 4.21 -14.70 5.87
N ARG A 183 4.40 -13.45 6.28
CA ARG A 183 5.27 -12.50 5.58
C ARG A 183 6.38 -12.05 6.52
N CYS A 184 7.60 -11.98 5.99
CA CYS A 184 8.76 -11.47 6.69
C CYS A 184 9.41 -10.35 5.86
N ALA A 185 9.82 -9.28 6.52
CA ALA A 185 10.49 -8.15 5.90
C ALA A 185 11.52 -7.55 6.83
N ASN A 186 12.53 -6.92 6.25
CA ASN A 186 13.47 -6.06 6.95
C ASN A 186 12.97 -4.62 6.84
N LEU A 187 12.84 -3.95 7.98
CA LEU A 187 12.56 -2.52 8.05
C LEU A 187 13.88 -1.77 8.28
N ASP A 188 14.19 -0.82 7.40
CA ASP A 188 15.35 0.07 7.52
C ASP A 188 14.86 1.48 7.85
N PHE A 189 15.02 1.88 9.11
CA PHE A 189 14.79 3.26 9.54
C PHE A 189 16.07 4.08 9.36
N ASN A 190 16.01 5.09 8.49
CA ASN A 190 17.14 5.99 8.23
C ASN A 190 17.14 7.22 9.17
N GLN A 191 18.19 8.04 9.06
CA GLN A 191 18.35 9.30 9.81
C GLN A 191 18.46 9.13 11.34
N ILE A 192 19.02 8.01 11.80
CA ILE A 192 19.26 7.73 13.22
C ILE A 192 20.52 8.48 13.69
N THR A 193 20.35 9.77 14.01
CA THR A 193 21.44 10.69 14.39
C THR A 193 21.79 10.71 15.88
N THR A 194 21.13 9.90 16.70
CA THR A 194 21.29 9.99 18.16
C THR A 194 22.72 9.68 18.59
N SER A 195 23.25 10.51 19.49
CA SER A 195 24.52 10.26 20.17
C SER A 195 24.45 8.88 20.82
N GLU A 196 25.50 8.08 20.62
CA GLU A 196 25.62 6.62 20.80
C GLU A 196 25.23 6.02 22.18
N THR A 197 24.66 6.79 23.10
CA THR A 197 24.33 6.36 24.46
C THR A 197 22.99 5.66 24.58
N SER A 198 22.00 5.98 23.75
CA SER A 198 20.71 5.28 23.77
C SER A 198 20.84 3.92 23.12
N LYS A 199 20.74 2.87 23.93
CA LYS A 199 20.68 1.48 23.46
C LYS A 199 19.26 0.95 23.36
N THR A 200 18.31 1.60 24.02
CA THR A 200 16.93 1.17 24.08
C THR A 200 16.15 1.65 22.87
N PHE A 201 15.25 0.81 22.39
CA PHE A 201 14.31 1.16 21.33
C PHE A 201 12.90 0.70 21.65
N THR A 202 11.92 1.38 21.05
CA THR A 202 10.53 0.94 20.95
C THR A 202 10.14 0.98 19.48
N LEU A 203 9.82 -0.17 18.90
CA LEU A 203 9.22 -0.28 17.57
C LEU A 203 7.71 -0.40 17.72
N ILE A 204 6.96 0.43 17.00
CA ILE A 204 5.50 0.40 16.97
C ILE A 204 5.08 0.13 15.53
N ILE A 205 4.46 -1.01 15.27
CA ILE A 205 3.73 -1.24 14.01
C ILE A 205 2.31 -0.75 14.21
N GLY A 206 1.94 0.31 13.50
CA GLY A 206 0.68 1.04 13.67
C GLY A 206 -0.47 0.45 12.87
N SER A 207 -0.21 -0.03 11.66
CA SER A 207 -1.23 -0.66 10.82
C SER A 207 -0.65 -1.55 9.73
N LEU A 208 -1.47 -2.52 9.31
CA LEU A 208 -1.32 -3.24 8.06
C LEU A 208 -2.38 -2.75 7.06
N SER A 209 -2.07 -2.81 5.77
CA SER A 209 -3.06 -2.62 4.70
C SER A 209 -2.83 -3.64 3.59
N LEU A 210 -3.85 -3.91 2.78
CA LEU A 210 -3.68 -4.69 1.56
C LEU A 210 -2.69 -4.00 0.62
N VAL A 211 -1.85 -4.79 -0.04
CA VAL A 211 -0.98 -4.29 -1.10
C VAL A 211 -1.84 -3.68 -2.21
N LEU A 212 -1.33 -2.60 -2.80
CA LEU A 212 -1.98 -1.93 -3.93
C LEU A 212 -2.08 -2.93 -5.10
N PRO A 213 -3.22 -2.95 -5.81
CA PRO A 213 -3.35 -3.72 -7.04
C PRO A 213 -2.26 -3.38 -8.05
N ALA A 214 -2.05 -4.28 -9.02
CA ALA A 214 -1.18 -4.00 -10.15
C ALA A 214 -1.70 -2.79 -10.95
N GLU A 215 -0.78 -2.04 -11.55
CA GLU A 215 -1.11 -0.88 -12.38
C GLU A 215 -2.09 -1.28 -13.50
N GLY A 216 -3.20 -0.55 -13.60
CA GLY A 216 -4.28 -0.81 -14.56
C GLY A 216 -5.34 -1.81 -14.11
N GLU A 217 -5.11 -2.57 -13.03
CA GLU A 217 -6.08 -3.54 -12.47
C GLU A 217 -6.80 -3.00 -11.22
N GLU A 218 -6.56 -1.75 -10.83
CA GLU A 218 -6.99 -1.18 -9.56
C GLU A 218 -8.50 -1.23 -9.39
N CYS A 219 -9.26 -0.75 -10.38
CA CYS A 219 -10.73 -0.75 -10.28
C CYS A 219 -11.30 -2.16 -10.14
N LYS A 220 -10.77 -3.11 -10.92
CA LYS A 220 -11.25 -4.50 -10.88
C LYS A 220 -10.96 -5.14 -9.52
N GLU A 221 -9.75 -4.98 -9.00
CA GLU A 221 -9.38 -5.55 -7.71
C GLU A 221 -10.08 -4.86 -6.54
N TYR A 222 -10.16 -3.53 -6.53
CA TYR A 222 -10.83 -2.80 -5.45
C TYR A 222 -12.34 -3.04 -5.42
N LEU A 223 -12.99 -3.10 -6.59
CA LEU A 223 -14.40 -3.50 -6.66
C LEU A 223 -14.57 -4.94 -6.15
N ALA A 224 -13.74 -5.89 -6.58
CA ALA A 224 -13.81 -7.27 -6.11
C ALA A 224 -13.63 -7.39 -4.58
N ARG A 225 -12.76 -6.58 -3.97
CA ARG A 225 -12.56 -6.50 -2.51
C ARG A 225 -13.78 -5.90 -1.80
N GLY A 226 -14.33 -4.81 -2.35
CA GLY A 226 -15.37 -4.01 -1.71
C GLY A 226 -16.79 -4.53 -1.88
N GLU A 227 -17.18 -4.99 -3.08
CA GLU A 227 -18.57 -5.25 -3.46
C GLU A 227 -19.26 -6.24 -2.52
N ALA A 228 -18.67 -7.40 -2.27
CA ALA A 228 -19.30 -8.43 -1.43
C ALA A 228 -19.42 -8.01 0.04
N ALA A 229 -18.47 -7.23 0.55
CA ALA A 229 -18.46 -6.77 1.94
C ALA A 229 -19.40 -5.58 2.16
N LEU A 230 -19.38 -4.61 1.24
CA LEU A 230 -20.16 -3.37 1.32
C LEU A 230 -21.62 -3.58 0.92
N ALA A 231 -21.91 -4.49 0.00
CA ALA A 231 -23.29 -4.83 -0.36
C ALA A 231 -24.08 -5.39 0.84
N LYS A 232 -23.43 -6.10 1.78
CA LYS A 232 -24.05 -6.57 3.03
C LYS A 232 -24.47 -5.41 3.94
N GLN A 233 -23.84 -4.24 3.78
CA GLN A 233 -24.17 -2.99 4.48
C GLN A 233 -25.11 -2.09 3.66
N GLY A 234 -25.58 -2.56 2.49
CA GLY A 234 -26.43 -1.78 1.58
C GLY A 234 -25.69 -0.65 0.85
N ILE A 235 -24.36 -0.71 0.79
CA ILE A 235 -23.53 0.26 0.06
C ILE A 235 -23.21 -0.31 -1.33
N THR A 236 -23.53 0.45 -2.37
CA THR A 236 -23.11 0.15 -3.74
C THR A 236 -21.99 1.09 -4.13
N ILE A 237 -20.93 0.54 -4.72
CA ILE A 237 -19.73 1.29 -5.11
C ILE A 237 -19.55 1.26 -6.61
N GLN A 238 -18.83 2.24 -7.14
CA GLN A 238 -18.33 2.25 -8.51
C GLN A 238 -16.85 2.60 -8.50
N CYS A 239 -16.16 2.22 -9.57
CA CYS A 239 -14.81 2.67 -9.83
C CYS A 239 -14.69 3.13 -11.27
N ASP A 240 -14.29 4.38 -11.46
CA ASP A 240 -14.05 4.99 -12.75
C ASP A 240 -12.54 5.10 -12.98
N GLN A 241 -12.02 4.40 -14.00
CA GLN A 241 -10.66 4.62 -14.48
C GLN A 241 -10.64 5.97 -15.21
N GLY A 242 -10.04 6.97 -14.58
CA GLY A 242 -9.89 8.30 -15.17
C GLY A 242 -9.06 8.22 -16.44
N THR A 243 -9.52 8.87 -17.51
CA THR A 243 -8.89 8.78 -18.83
C THR A 243 -7.58 9.56 -18.97
N GLU A 244 -7.26 10.48 -18.05
CA GLU A 244 -6.19 11.47 -18.28
C GLU A 244 -4.88 11.26 -17.51
N PHE A 245 -4.82 10.47 -16.44
CA PHE A 245 -3.57 10.34 -15.66
C PHE A 245 -3.39 8.98 -14.97
N GLY A 246 -4.11 7.94 -15.42
CA GLY A 246 -4.13 6.64 -14.72
C GLY A 246 -4.73 6.71 -13.32
N LEU A 247 -5.33 7.86 -12.94
CA LEU A 247 -5.99 8.03 -11.65
C LEU A 247 -7.34 7.33 -11.70
N PHE A 248 -7.53 6.36 -10.82
CA PHE A 248 -8.83 5.74 -10.58
C PHE A 248 -9.58 6.51 -9.49
N ASN A 249 -10.90 6.62 -9.64
CA ASN A 249 -11.77 7.18 -8.60
C ASN A 249 -12.76 6.10 -8.17
N TYR A 250 -12.73 5.73 -6.90
CA TYR A 250 -13.78 4.94 -6.28
C TYR A 250 -14.81 5.87 -5.63
N GLY A 251 -16.08 5.52 -5.75
CA GLY A 251 -17.17 6.33 -5.23
C GLY A 251 -18.36 5.50 -4.78
N ILE A 252 -19.18 6.09 -3.91
CA ILE A 252 -20.42 5.48 -3.43
C ILE A 252 -21.55 5.87 -4.39
N VAL A 253 -22.16 4.86 -5.03
CA VAL A 253 -23.33 5.02 -5.89
C VAL A 253 -24.59 5.17 -5.06
N SER A 254 -24.70 4.34 -4.01
CA SER A 254 -25.83 4.36 -3.09
C SER A 254 -25.44 3.82 -1.72
N LYS A 255 -26.16 4.25 -0.69
CA LYS A 255 -26.04 3.78 0.69
C LYS A 255 -27.43 3.82 1.35
N PRO A 256 -27.63 3.16 2.50
CA PRO A 256 -28.88 3.28 3.24
C PRO A 256 -29.17 4.71 3.70
N ASP A 257 -30.45 5.11 3.73
CA ASP A 257 -30.87 6.46 4.14
C ASP A 257 -30.45 6.80 5.58
N ALA A 258 -30.36 5.79 6.45
CA ALA A 258 -29.98 5.95 7.85
C ALA A 258 -28.45 6.09 8.08
N MET A 259 -27.62 5.82 7.07
CA MET A 259 -26.16 5.89 7.16
C MET A 259 -25.69 7.29 6.71
N SER A 260 -24.78 7.93 7.45
CA SER A 260 -24.20 9.20 6.99
C SER A 260 -23.25 8.98 5.81
N GLN A 261 -22.92 10.04 5.06
CA GLN A 261 -21.94 9.92 3.96
C GLN A 261 -20.55 9.59 4.50
N GLU A 262 -20.15 10.26 5.58
CA GLU A 262 -18.85 10.10 6.24
C GLU A 262 -18.67 8.67 6.75
N GLN A 263 -19.70 8.09 7.36
CA GLN A 263 -19.68 6.69 7.79
C GLN A 263 -19.53 5.73 6.60
N ALA A 264 -20.21 6.01 5.49
CA ALA A 264 -20.13 5.17 4.30
C ALA A 264 -18.75 5.26 3.64
N ASP A 265 -18.14 6.45 3.59
CA ASP A 265 -16.79 6.67 3.07
C ASP A 265 -15.72 6.01 3.95
N GLU A 266 -15.88 6.05 5.28
CA GLU A 266 -14.98 5.35 6.21
C GLU A 266 -15.05 3.83 6.01
N LEU A 267 -16.26 3.26 5.87
CA LEU A 267 -16.45 1.84 5.58
C LEU A 267 -15.85 1.46 4.22
N LEU A 268 -16.06 2.29 3.19
CA LEU A 268 -15.48 2.11 1.87
C LEU A 268 -13.96 2.03 1.95
N TYR A 269 -13.33 3.03 2.57
CA TYR A 269 -11.89 3.12 2.74
C TYR A 269 -11.34 1.92 3.50
N LYS A 270 -11.87 1.61 4.69
CA LYS A 270 -11.40 0.48 5.50
C LYS A 270 -11.54 -0.85 4.77
N THR A 271 -12.61 -1.03 4.01
CA THR A 271 -12.88 -2.28 3.27
C THR A 271 -11.95 -2.43 2.07
N ILE A 272 -11.83 -1.40 1.23
CA ILE A 272 -11.04 -1.46 -0.01
C ILE A 272 -9.54 -1.62 0.29
N PHE A 273 -9.04 -0.89 1.30
CA PHE A 273 -7.64 -0.94 1.69
C PHE A 273 -7.33 -2.04 2.73
N GLY A 274 -8.35 -2.73 3.25
CA GLY A 274 -8.21 -3.82 4.21
C GLY A 274 -7.33 -3.43 5.41
N ILE A 275 -7.56 -2.23 5.96
CA ILE A 275 -6.71 -1.69 7.02
C ILE A 275 -6.97 -2.45 8.31
N ILE A 276 -5.90 -3.00 8.88
CA ILE A 276 -5.90 -3.63 10.19
C ILE A 276 -5.06 -2.75 11.11
N GLU A 277 -5.73 -2.05 12.01
CA GLU A 277 -5.07 -1.21 13.01
C GLU A 277 -4.31 -2.08 14.01
N GLY A 278 -3.16 -1.59 14.50
CA GLY A 278 -2.41 -2.17 15.60
C GLY A 278 -2.88 -1.60 16.96
N PRO A 279 -1.96 -1.30 17.92
CA PRO A 279 -0.50 -1.31 17.78
C PRO A 279 0.15 -2.64 18.17
N TRP A 280 1.17 -3.07 17.43
CA TRP A 280 2.15 -4.05 17.90
C TRP A 280 3.40 -3.30 18.38
N THR A 281 3.70 -3.36 19.68
CA THR A 281 4.72 -2.52 20.34
C THR A 281 5.85 -3.33 20.93
N PHE A 282 7.03 -3.32 20.31
CA PHE A 282 8.19 -4.07 20.75
C PHE A 282 9.20 -3.17 21.44
N ASN A 283 9.67 -3.56 22.62
CA ASN A 283 10.74 -2.86 23.33
C ASN A 283 12.01 -3.70 23.33
N GLY A 284 13.19 -3.08 23.16
CA GLY A 284 14.45 -3.82 23.21
C GLY A 284 15.68 -2.96 23.40
N THR A 285 16.84 -3.62 23.38
CA THR A 285 18.16 -3.00 23.51
C THR A 285 19.07 -3.50 22.42
N VAL A 286 19.72 -2.61 21.69
CA VAL A 286 20.75 -2.96 20.69
C VAL A 286 22.06 -3.29 21.42
N GLU A 287 22.57 -4.49 21.22
CA GLU A 287 23.89 -4.90 21.70
C GLU A 287 24.99 -4.34 20.78
N LYS A 288 26.19 -4.12 21.32
CA LYS A 288 27.32 -3.55 20.58
C LYS A 288 27.99 -4.57 19.67
#